data_AF-A0A662GGZ0-F1
#
_entry.id   AF-A0A662GGZ0-F1
#
_cell.length_a   1.000
_cell.length_b   1.000
_cell.length_c   1.000
_cell.angle_alpha   90.00
_cell.angle_beta   90.00
_cell.angle_gamma   90.00
#
_symmetry.space_group_name_H-M   'P 1'
#
loop_
_entity.id
_entity.type
_entity.pdbx_description
1 polymer ?
#
loop_
_entity_poly.entity_id
_entity_poly.type
_entity_poly.pdbx_seq_one_letter_code
_entity_poly.pdbx_strand_id
1 'polypeptide(L)'
;MPEEWNNTLEKLRLIDSIVDFARGHIQFSIILTTLDDGYVIPDYAAEKLKLSRKSVIDAIQKLKKKGLLYKSKSNVYTLTEKGKKFASLLMETLSSLSPVGSIDKIIEAYKISETVLLVGTSTKEWVNIKEIAKYLAMKPEQLEKIIETKASKILKTRKFSGNTYVALTYEGTELYELLLESIKLGPLTAKTLALMTGTLDPRDALRRFMIVYLLISILVFLELTQPPYGIISAIVWAAASFYLAFLIYSKK
;
A
#
# COMPACT_ATOMS: atom_id res chain seq x y z
N MET A 1 20.04 -3.53 15.43
CA MET A 1 18.95 -4.42 14.95
C MET A 1 17.69 -3.56 14.80
N PRO A 2 16.91 -3.67 13.72
CA PRO A 2 15.73 -2.81 13.54
C PRO A 2 14.68 -3.11 14.62
N GLU A 3 14.00 -2.08 15.15
CA GLU A 3 13.04 -2.20 16.27
C GLU A 3 11.93 -3.24 16.02
N GLU A 4 11.48 -3.39 14.78
CA GLU A 4 10.47 -4.39 14.39
C GLU A 4 10.92 -5.83 14.66
N TRP A 5 12.21 -6.13 14.52
CA TRP A 5 12.76 -7.46 14.80
C TRP A 5 12.78 -7.75 16.30
N ASN A 6 13.13 -6.75 17.12
CA ASN A 6 13.09 -6.89 18.58
C ASN A 6 11.66 -7.13 19.08
N ASN A 7 10.68 -6.37 18.56
CA ASN A 7 9.28 -6.55 18.94
C ASN A 7 8.76 -7.94 18.53
N THR A 8 9.08 -8.40 17.31
CA THR A 8 8.68 -9.73 16.84
C THR A 8 9.33 -10.84 17.69
N LEU A 9 10.62 -10.70 18.03
CA LEU A 9 11.33 -11.64 18.90
C LEU A 9 10.77 -11.66 20.33
N GLU A 10 10.38 -10.51 20.88
CA GLU A 10 9.72 -10.43 22.19
C GLU A 10 8.35 -11.12 22.16
N LYS A 11 7.54 -10.90 21.12
CA LYS A 11 6.24 -11.57 20.96
C LYS A 11 6.42 -13.08 20.82
N LEU A 12 7.41 -13.53 20.04
CA LEU A 12 7.77 -14.95 19.95
C LEU A 12 8.18 -15.52 21.31
N ARG A 13 9.02 -14.81 22.08
CA ARG A 13 9.40 -15.22 23.44
C ARG A 13 8.20 -15.33 24.39
N LEU A 14 7.25 -14.39 24.31
CA LEU A 14 6.02 -14.42 25.10
C LEU A 14 5.14 -15.61 24.72
N ILE A 15 5.01 -15.91 23.42
CA ILE A 15 4.26 -17.07 22.94
C ILE A 15 4.92 -18.38 23.43
N ASP A 16 6.24 -18.48 23.32
CA ASP A 16 7.03 -19.66 23.75
C ASP A 16 6.88 -19.93 25.25
N SER A 17 6.83 -18.86 26.06
CA SER A 17 6.64 -18.96 27.51
C SER A 17 5.30 -19.59 27.92
N ILE A 18 4.29 -19.57 27.04
CA ILE A 18 2.95 -20.11 27.28
C ILE A 18 2.79 -21.47 26.59
N VAL A 19 3.33 -21.63 25.39
CA VAL A 19 3.33 -22.86 24.60
C VAL A 19 4.69 -23.04 23.93
N ASP A 20 5.47 -24.00 24.43
CA ASP A 20 6.78 -24.39 23.91
C ASP A 20 6.75 -24.64 22.38
N PHE A 21 7.44 -23.79 21.61
CA PHE A 21 7.41 -23.76 20.13
C PHE A 21 7.86 -25.08 19.52
N ALA A 22 8.83 -25.77 20.14
CA ALA A 22 9.46 -26.96 19.56
C ALA A 22 8.55 -28.20 19.57
N ARG A 23 7.52 -28.24 20.43
CA ARG A 23 6.62 -29.41 20.60
C ARG A 23 5.13 -29.07 20.56
N GLY A 24 4.77 -27.80 20.42
CA GLY A 24 3.40 -27.28 20.61
C GLY A 24 2.52 -27.11 19.38
N HIS A 25 2.95 -27.49 18.16
CA HIS A 25 2.22 -27.18 16.90
C HIS A 25 0.73 -27.57 16.90
N ILE A 26 0.38 -28.69 17.54
CA ILE A 26 -1.02 -29.14 17.68
C ILE A 26 -1.83 -28.19 18.58
N GLN A 27 -1.24 -27.67 19.66
CA GLN A 27 -1.90 -26.73 20.57
C GLN A 27 -2.17 -25.39 19.86
N PHE A 28 -1.22 -24.90 19.06
CA PHE A 28 -1.41 -23.70 18.25
C PHE A 28 -2.52 -23.88 17.20
N SER A 29 -2.51 -25.01 16.49
CA SER A 29 -3.53 -25.32 15.48
C SER A 29 -4.93 -25.35 16.07
N ILE A 30 -5.08 -25.90 17.28
CA ILE A 30 -6.37 -25.93 18.00
C ILE A 30 -6.78 -24.52 18.45
N ILE A 31 -5.85 -23.71 18.99
CA ILE A 31 -6.16 -22.32 19.38
C ILE A 31 -6.64 -21.50 18.18
N LEU A 32 -5.94 -21.56 17.04
CA LEU A 32 -6.30 -20.85 15.81
C LEU A 32 -7.66 -21.31 15.27
N THR A 33 -7.89 -22.62 15.21
CA THR A 33 -9.18 -23.19 14.80
C THR A 33 -10.31 -22.71 15.73
N THR A 34 -10.07 -22.66 17.04
CA THR A 34 -11.06 -22.17 18.01
C THR A 34 -11.29 -20.66 17.89
N LEU A 35 -10.29 -19.90 17.45
CA LEU A 35 -10.43 -18.46 17.19
C LEU A 35 -11.33 -18.22 15.98
N ASP A 36 -11.09 -18.95 14.88
CA ASP A 36 -11.85 -18.82 13.63
C ASP A 36 -13.29 -19.31 13.79
N ASP A 37 -13.48 -20.51 14.35
CA ASP A 37 -14.79 -21.16 14.45
C ASP A 37 -15.57 -20.73 15.71
N GLY A 38 -14.94 -19.98 16.62
CA GLY A 38 -15.47 -19.57 17.93
C GLY A 38 -15.52 -20.70 18.98
N TYR A 39 -15.38 -21.96 18.55
CA TYR A 39 -15.33 -23.14 19.39
C TYR A 39 -14.51 -24.26 18.73
N VAL A 40 -14.22 -25.32 19.47
CA VAL A 40 -13.59 -26.52 18.94
C VAL A 40 -14.27 -27.78 19.49
N ILE A 41 -14.54 -28.72 18.59
CA ILE A 41 -15.02 -30.07 18.91
C ILE A 41 -13.88 -31.04 18.55
N PRO A 42 -13.48 -31.97 19.44
CA PRO A 42 -12.32 -32.83 19.20
C PRO A 42 -12.39 -33.65 17.91
N ASP A 43 -13.57 -34.18 17.57
CA ASP A 43 -13.78 -35.00 16.38
C ASP A 43 -13.64 -34.17 15.10
N TYR A 44 -14.28 -33.00 15.07
CA TYR A 44 -14.18 -32.04 13.98
C TYR A 44 -12.76 -31.51 13.79
N ALA A 45 -12.05 -31.20 14.89
CA ALA A 45 -10.68 -30.73 14.83
C ALA A 45 -9.70 -31.81 14.35
N ALA A 46 -9.92 -33.08 14.73
CA ALA A 46 -9.12 -34.20 14.25
C ALA A 46 -9.24 -34.36 12.73
N GLU A 47 -10.45 -34.24 12.20
CA GLU A 47 -10.71 -34.30 10.75
C GLU A 47 -10.12 -33.08 10.02
N LYS A 48 -10.46 -31.86 10.46
CA LYS A 48 -10.01 -30.59 9.84
C LYS A 48 -8.49 -30.46 9.81
N LEU A 49 -7.82 -30.83 10.91
CA LEU A 49 -6.36 -30.70 11.05
C LEU A 49 -5.61 -31.95 10.56
N LYS A 50 -6.32 -33.00 10.13
CA LYS A 50 -5.74 -34.31 9.76
C LYS A 50 -4.82 -34.88 10.86
N LEU A 51 -5.28 -34.79 12.11
CA LEU A 51 -4.54 -35.25 13.30
C LEU A 51 -5.27 -36.41 13.98
N SER A 52 -4.53 -37.23 14.74
CA SER A 52 -5.18 -38.27 15.55
C SER A 52 -6.08 -37.64 16.61
N ARG A 53 -7.29 -38.20 16.79
CA ARG A 53 -8.23 -37.77 17.84
C ARG A 53 -7.59 -37.75 19.22
N LYS A 54 -6.73 -38.72 19.53
CA LYS A 54 -5.98 -38.80 20.79
C LYS A 54 -5.07 -37.59 20.98
N SER A 55 -4.32 -37.19 19.95
CA SER A 55 -3.44 -36.02 19.98
C SER A 55 -4.22 -34.71 20.15
N VAL A 56 -5.38 -34.59 19.50
CA VAL A 56 -6.26 -33.42 19.63
C VAL A 56 -6.82 -33.31 21.06
N ILE A 57 -7.31 -34.42 21.62
CA ILE A 57 -7.81 -34.44 23.00
C ILE A 57 -6.70 -34.08 23.99
N ASP A 58 -5.51 -34.67 23.85
CA ASP A 58 -4.36 -34.35 24.72
C ASP A 58 -3.99 -32.86 24.66
N ALA A 59 -3.95 -32.28 23.46
CA ALA A 59 -3.71 -30.86 23.27
C ALA A 59 -4.80 -29.98 23.89
N ILE A 60 -6.09 -30.32 23.72
CA ILE A 60 -7.20 -29.61 24.37
C ILE A 60 -7.06 -29.65 25.90
N GLN A 61 -6.74 -30.82 26.48
CA GLN A 61 -6.57 -30.93 27.93
C GLN A 61 -5.38 -30.10 28.43
N LYS A 62 -4.27 -30.08 27.69
CA LYS A 62 -3.11 -29.22 27.99
C LYS A 62 -3.47 -27.73 27.93
N LEU A 63 -4.22 -27.31 26.91
CA LEU A 63 -4.69 -25.92 26.76
C LEU A 63 -5.67 -25.51 27.87
N LYS A 64 -6.55 -26.43 28.31
CA LYS A 64 -7.41 -26.23 29.48
C LYS A 64 -6.60 -26.07 30.76
N LYS A 65 -5.60 -26.93 31.00
CA LYS A 65 -4.71 -26.84 32.17
C LYS A 65 -3.96 -25.51 32.23
N LYS A 66 -3.65 -24.91 31.08
CA LYS A 66 -3.04 -23.58 30.95
C LYS A 66 -4.03 -22.41 31.09
N GLY A 67 -5.33 -22.70 31.22
CA GLY A 67 -6.40 -21.71 31.34
C GLY A 67 -6.73 -20.99 30.03
N LEU A 68 -6.38 -21.56 28.87
CA LEU A 68 -6.63 -20.96 27.55
C LEU A 68 -7.97 -21.40 26.94
N LEU A 69 -8.42 -22.61 27.28
CA LEU A 69 -9.72 -23.14 26.88
C LEU A 69 -10.58 -23.46 28.11
N TYR A 70 -11.89 -23.33 27.96
CA TYR A 70 -12.87 -23.87 28.89
C TYR A 70 -13.88 -24.74 28.12
N LYS A 71 -14.51 -25.68 28.84
CA LYS A 71 -15.51 -26.58 28.26
C LYS A 71 -16.88 -25.93 28.43
N SER A 72 -17.53 -25.54 27.32
CA SER A 72 -18.83 -24.87 27.33
C SER A 72 -20.00 -25.86 27.35
N LYS A 73 -19.89 -26.98 26.62
CA LYS A 73 -20.86 -28.11 26.59
C LYS A 73 -20.14 -29.46 26.53
N SER A 74 -20.89 -30.57 26.53
CA SER A 74 -20.37 -31.94 26.73
C SER A 74 -19.14 -32.29 25.86
N ASN A 75 -19.00 -31.74 24.66
CA ASN A 75 -17.84 -31.94 23.79
C ASN A 75 -17.39 -30.67 23.04
N VAL A 76 -17.77 -29.50 23.55
CA VAL A 76 -17.49 -28.20 22.91
C VAL A 76 -16.59 -27.38 23.83
N TYR A 77 -15.50 -26.87 23.27
CA TYR A 77 -14.51 -26.07 23.99
C TYR A 77 -14.38 -24.69 23.35
N THR A 78 -14.17 -23.66 24.16
CA THR A 78 -14.12 -22.26 23.72
C THR A 78 -12.95 -21.55 24.40
N LEU A 79 -12.42 -20.51 23.76
CA LEU A 79 -11.34 -19.68 24.32
C LEU A 79 -11.83 -18.93 25.57
N THR A 80 -11.04 -18.98 26.65
CA THR A 80 -11.18 -18.05 27.77
C THR A 80 -10.74 -16.65 27.35
N GLU A 81 -10.97 -15.61 28.15
CA GLU A 81 -10.42 -14.27 27.88
C GLU A 81 -8.88 -14.29 27.76
N LYS A 82 -8.20 -15.10 28.58
CA LYS A 82 -6.77 -15.35 28.46
C LYS A 82 -6.43 -16.03 27.13
N GLY A 83 -7.21 -17.03 26.73
CA GLY A 83 -7.11 -17.71 25.44
C GLY A 83 -7.27 -16.79 24.25
N LYS A 84 -8.25 -15.87 24.28
CA LYS A 84 -8.48 -14.87 23.23
C LYS A 84 -7.29 -13.92 23.09
N LYS A 85 -6.79 -13.38 24.20
CA LYS A 85 -5.59 -12.51 24.22
C LYS A 85 -4.35 -13.24 23.67
N PHE A 86 -4.20 -14.52 24.00
CA PHE A 86 -3.12 -15.34 23.48
C PHE A 86 -3.27 -15.60 21.97
N ALA A 87 -4.48 -15.96 21.54
CA ALA A 87 -4.78 -16.23 20.13
C ALA A 87 -4.59 -14.98 19.26
N SER A 88 -4.99 -13.80 19.74
CA SER A 88 -4.76 -12.54 19.05
C SER A 88 -3.27 -12.21 18.91
N LEU A 89 -2.48 -12.42 19.98
CA LEU A 89 -1.03 -12.22 19.94
C LEU A 89 -0.37 -13.18 18.93
N LEU A 90 -0.75 -14.46 18.95
CA LEU A 90 -0.28 -15.48 18.01
C LEU A 90 -0.59 -15.08 16.56
N MET A 91 -1.81 -14.64 16.28
CA MET A 91 -2.25 -14.24 14.95
C MET A 91 -1.52 -12.99 14.45
N GLU A 92 -1.32 -12.01 15.34
CA GLU A 92 -0.56 -10.79 15.02
C GLU A 92 0.91 -11.12 14.68
N THR A 93 1.55 -11.98 15.47
CA THR A 93 2.93 -12.43 15.22
C THR A 93 3.03 -13.26 13.94
N LEU A 94 2.07 -14.15 13.66
CA LEU A 94 2.07 -14.91 12.42
C LEU A 94 1.85 -13.99 11.21
N SER A 95 1.00 -12.98 11.34
CA SER A 95 0.75 -11.99 10.29
C SER A 95 1.99 -11.14 10.01
N SER A 96 2.75 -10.75 11.03
CA SER A 96 4.00 -10.01 10.85
C SER A 96 5.11 -10.85 10.22
N LEU A 97 5.06 -12.17 10.38
CA LEU A 97 6.00 -13.11 9.77
C LEU A 97 5.53 -13.60 8.37
N SER A 98 4.25 -13.45 8.05
CA SER A 98 3.70 -13.90 6.78
C SER A 98 4.14 -13.00 5.62
N PRO A 99 4.51 -13.56 4.46
CA PRO A 99 4.74 -12.78 3.25
C PRO A 99 3.52 -11.96 2.83
N VAL A 100 2.30 -12.43 3.14
CA VAL A 100 1.04 -11.79 2.78
C VAL A 100 0.89 -10.44 3.51
N GLY A 101 1.17 -10.39 4.81
CA GLY A 101 1.18 -9.13 5.57
C GLY A 101 2.25 -8.14 5.07
N SER A 102 3.36 -8.65 4.54
CA SER A 102 4.39 -7.83 3.89
C SER A 102 3.96 -7.31 2.51
N ILE A 103 3.23 -8.12 1.72
CA ILE A 103 2.69 -7.69 0.42
C ILE A 103 1.64 -6.59 0.61
N ASP A 104 0.74 -6.71 1.59
CA ASP A 104 -0.25 -5.67 1.89
C ASP A 104 0.42 -4.36 2.29
N LYS A 105 1.47 -4.41 3.12
CA LYS A 105 2.29 -3.23 3.46
C LYS A 105 2.96 -2.62 2.22
N ILE A 106 3.47 -3.43 1.29
CA ILE A 106 4.07 -2.95 0.04
C ILE A 106 3.01 -2.28 -0.84
N ILE A 107 1.83 -2.89 -0.98
CA ILE A 107 0.71 -2.32 -1.75
C ILE A 107 0.25 -1.00 -1.14
N GLU A 108 0.16 -0.90 0.19
CA GLU A 108 -0.17 0.34 0.88
C GLU A 108 0.90 1.41 0.67
N ALA A 109 2.19 1.08 0.83
CA ALA A 109 3.30 1.99 0.60
C ALA A 109 3.30 2.49 -0.86
N TYR A 110 3.02 1.60 -1.82
CA TYR A 110 2.83 1.95 -3.21
C TYR A 110 1.68 2.95 -3.40
N LYS A 111 0.49 2.68 -2.83
CA LYS A 111 -0.66 3.60 -2.90
C LYS A 111 -0.36 4.97 -2.29
N ILE A 112 0.39 5.01 -1.20
CA ILE A 112 0.84 6.25 -0.57
C ILE A 112 1.78 7.02 -1.52
N SER A 113 2.77 6.35 -2.13
CA SER A 113 3.68 6.98 -3.09
C SER A 113 2.97 7.53 -4.33
N GLU A 114 1.99 6.79 -4.86
CA GLU A 114 1.18 7.25 -5.99
C GLU A 114 0.28 8.44 -5.58
N THR A 115 -0.27 8.42 -4.36
CA THR A 115 -1.01 9.58 -3.82
C THR A 115 -0.11 10.83 -3.77
N VAL A 116 1.14 10.68 -3.31
CA VAL A 116 2.10 11.78 -3.25
C VAL A 116 2.39 12.33 -4.65
N LEU A 117 2.59 11.45 -5.64
CA LEU A 117 2.80 11.87 -7.04
C LEU A 117 1.59 12.64 -7.59
N LEU A 118 0.37 12.13 -7.40
CA LEU A 118 -0.85 12.77 -7.91
C LEU A 118 -1.10 14.13 -7.25
N VAL A 119 -0.92 14.23 -5.93
CA VAL A 119 -1.10 15.49 -5.19
C VAL A 119 0.00 16.49 -5.54
N GLY A 120 1.26 16.06 -5.63
CA GLY A 120 2.39 16.94 -5.97
C GLY A 120 2.37 17.45 -7.42
N THR A 121 1.86 16.63 -8.35
CA THR A 121 1.74 16.97 -9.78
C THR A 121 0.56 17.91 -10.05
N SER A 122 -0.43 17.95 -9.15
CA SER A 122 -1.55 18.89 -9.25
C SER A 122 -1.07 20.34 -9.28
N THR A 123 -1.73 21.16 -10.10
CA THR A 123 -1.56 22.62 -10.11
C THR A 123 -2.23 23.31 -8.92
N LYS A 124 -3.18 22.62 -8.28
CA LYS A 124 -3.85 23.06 -7.05
C LYS A 124 -3.09 22.55 -5.82
N GLU A 125 -2.92 23.41 -4.82
CA GLU A 125 -2.31 23.02 -3.54
C GLU A 125 -3.12 21.94 -2.79
N TRP A 126 -4.45 22.02 -2.88
CA TRP A 126 -5.38 21.08 -2.24
C TRP A 126 -6.17 20.31 -3.30
N VAL A 127 -6.08 18.98 -3.27
CA VAL A 127 -6.68 18.07 -4.25
C VAL A 127 -7.82 17.30 -3.62
N ASN A 128 -8.95 17.16 -4.32
CA ASN A 128 -10.09 16.42 -3.79
C ASN A 128 -9.75 14.92 -3.71
N ILE A 129 -9.96 14.30 -2.54
CA ILE A 129 -9.63 12.89 -2.33
C ILE A 129 -10.36 11.95 -3.30
N LYS A 130 -11.54 12.35 -3.79
CA LYS A 130 -12.33 11.58 -4.77
C LYS A 130 -11.61 11.48 -6.12
N GLU A 131 -10.89 12.54 -6.52
CA GLU A 131 -10.10 12.53 -7.75
C GLU A 131 -8.94 11.54 -7.62
N ILE A 132 -8.21 11.60 -6.51
CA ILE A 132 -7.08 10.70 -6.21
C ILE A 132 -7.56 9.24 -6.12
N ALA A 133 -8.64 9.00 -5.37
CA ALA A 133 -9.19 7.67 -5.18
C ALA A 133 -9.66 7.02 -6.49
N LYS A 134 -10.16 7.83 -7.44
CA LYS A 134 -10.51 7.37 -8.80
C LYS A 134 -9.28 6.87 -9.56
N TYR A 135 -8.15 7.59 -9.48
CA TYR A 135 -6.89 7.16 -10.09
C TYR A 135 -6.36 5.86 -9.46
N LEU A 136 -6.50 5.71 -8.15
CA LEU A 136 -6.05 4.53 -7.43
C LEU A 136 -7.04 3.35 -7.45
N ALA A 137 -8.16 3.48 -8.19
CA ALA A 137 -9.25 2.51 -8.24
C ALA A 137 -9.71 2.04 -6.83
N MET A 138 -9.83 2.98 -5.89
CA MET A 138 -10.18 2.69 -4.50
C MET A 138 -11.28 3.60 -3.96
N LYS A 139 -11.85 3.21 -2.82
CA LYS A 139 -12.87 4.02 -2.15
C LYS A 139 -12.23 5.23 -1.46
N PRO A 140 -12.81 6.44 -1.56
CA PRO A 140 -12.29 7.65 -0.90
C PRO A 140 -12.07 7.46 0.61
N GLU A 141 -12.97 6.75 1.29
CA GLU A 141 -12.91 6.53 2.74
C GLU A 141 -11.75 5.62 3.14
N GLN A 142 -11.38 4.67 2.28
CA GLN A 142 -10.23 3.81 2.51
C GLN A 142 -8.92 4.58 2.35
N LEU A 143 -8.86 5.49 1.37
CA LEU A 143 -7.69 6.35 1.15
C LEU A 143 -7.52 7.32 2.33
N GLU A 144 -8.61 7.93 2.78
CA GLU A 144 -8.61 8.83 3.94
C GLU A 144 -8.03 8.11 5.18
N LYS A 145 -8.51 6.90 5.46
CA LYS A 145 -8.03 6.09 6.59
C LYS A 145 -6.54 5.77 6.48
N ILE A 146 -6.04 5.39 5.29
CA ILE A 146 -4.61 5.10 5.09
C ILE A 146 -3.78 6.36 5.36
N ILE A 147 -4.24 7.51 4.86
CA ILE A 147 -3.53 8.78 5.06
C ILE A 147 -3.46 9.15 6.54
N GLU A 148 -4.60 9.14 7.24
CA GLU A 148 -4.68 9.56 8.65
C GLU A 148 -3.86 8.63 9.57
N THR A 149 -3.87 7.32 9.29
CA THR A 149 -3.21 6.33 10.17
C THR A 149 -1.74 6.13 9.89
N LYS A 150 -1.30 6.25 8.63
CA LYS A 150 0.04 5.81 8.20
C LYS A 150 0.85 6.87 7.46
N ALA A 151 0.21 7.89 6.89
CA ALA A 151 0.88 8.87 6.03
C ALA A 151 0.73 10.33 6.50
N SER A 152 0.28 10.57 7.74
CA SER A 152 0.02 11.91 8.27
C SER A 152 1.24 12.83 8.32
N LYS A 153 2.46 12.27 8.31
CA LYS A 153 3.72 13.02 8.22
C LYS A 153 4.01 13.57 6.82
N ILE A 154 3.49 12.94 5.77
CA ILE A 154 3.77 13.30 4.36
C ILE A 154 2.55 13.89 3.65
N LEU A 155 1.34 13.60 4.15
CA LEU A 155 0.08 14.06 3.58
C LEU A 155 -0.78 14.67 4.69
N LYS A 156 -1.35 15.86 4.41
CA LYS A 156 -2.30 16.55 5.28
C LYS A 156 -3.70 16.50 4.66
N THR A 157 -4.71 16.30 5.48
CA THR A 157 -6.12 16.26 5.06
C THR A 157 -6.89 17.46 5.63
N ARG A 158 -7.88 17.95 4.90
CA ARG A 158 -8.80 19.01 5.34
C ARG A 158 -10.20 18.74 4.82
N LYS A 159 -11.20 18.86 5.69
CA LYS A 159 -12.61 18.73 5.31
C LYS A 159 -13.21 20.09 5.05
N PHE A 160 -13.83 20.26 3.88
CA PHE A 160 -14.53 21.49 3.50
C PHE A 160 -15.77 21.15 2.67
N SER A 161 -16.94 21.69 3.06
CA SER A 161 -18.23 21.47 2.38
C SER A 161 -18.54 20.00 2.07
N GLY A 162 -18.30 19.10 3.03
CA GLY A 162 -18.57 17.67 2.89
C GLY A 162 -17.59 16.91 1.97
N ASN A 163 -16.53 17.56 1.49
CA ASN A 163 -15.46 16.92 0.73
C ASN A 163 -14.15 16.93 1.54
N THR A 164 -13.38 15.86 1.41
CA THR A 164 -12.02 15.76 1.96
C THR A 164 -11.03 16.18 0.89
N TYR A 165 -10.13 17.10 1.24
CA TYR A 165 -9.04 17.57 0.41
C TYR A 165 -7.71 17.12 1.00
N VAL A 166 -6.76 16.80 0.15
CA VAL A 166 -5.43 16.30 0.49
C VAL A 166 -4.37 17.26 -0.08
N ALA A 167 -3.33 17.52 0.69
CA ALA A 167 -2.18 18.30 0.27
C ALA A 167 -0.89 17.66 0.82
N LEU A 168 0.26 18.02 0.24
CA LEU A 168 1.56 17.58 0.74
C LEU A 168 1.97 18.37 1.98
N THR A 169 2.70 17.71 2.89
CA THR A 169 3.51 18.37 3.91
C THR A 169 4.88 18.73 3.33
N TYR A 170 5.79 19.24 4.17
CA TYR A 170 7.17 19.46 3.78
C TYR A 170 7.86 18.14 3.39
N GLU A 171 7.77 17.13 4.26
CA GLU A 171 8.32 15.79 4.03
C GLU A 171 7.67 15.10 2.83
N GLY A 172 6.37 15.35 2.60
CA GLY A 172 5.68 14.88 1.40
C GLY A 172 6.17 15.53 0.12
N THR A 173 6.63 16.79 0.19
CA THR A 173 7.20 17.51 -0.95
C THR A 173 8.59 16.98 -1.28
N GLU A 174 9.43 16.72 -0.28
CA GLU A 174 10.73 16.05 -0.48
C GLU A 174 10.55 14.67 -1.11
N LEU A 175 9.60 13.87 -0.61
CA LEU A 175 9.29 12.56 -1.20
C LEU A 175 8.78 12.69 -2.65
N TYR A 176 7.94 13.69 -2.94
CA TYR A 176 7.49 13.95 -4.30
C TYR A 176 8.65 14.26 -5.25
N GLU A 177 9.59 15.10 -4.85
CA GLU A 177 10.78 15.44 -5.65
C GLU A 177 11.64 14.20 -5.91
N LEU A 178 11.86 13.35 -4.90
CA LEU A 178 12.58 12.09 -5.05
C LEU A 178 11.87 11.12 -6.02
N LEU A 179 10.54 11.01 -5.92
CA LEU A 179 9.76 10.16 -6.82
C LEU A 179 9.78 10.68 -8.27
N LEU A 180 9.78 11.99 -8.46
CA LEU A 180 9.94 12.59 -9.78
C LEU A 180 11.33 12.41 -10.36
N GLU A 181 12.39 12.53 -9.55
CA GLU A 181 13.75 12.29 -10.01
C GLU A 181 13.90 10.85 -10.53
N SER A 182 13.22 9.88 -9.91
CA SER A 182 13.22 8.48 -10.37
C SER A 182 12.68 8.31 -11.80
N ILE A 183 11.77 9.19 -12.23
CA ILE A 183 11.23 9.25 -13.60
C ILE A 183 11.91 10.33 -14.47
N LYS A 184 13.01 10.91 -13.99
CA LYS A 184 13.79 11.98 -14.66
C LYS A 184 12.96 13.20 -15.05
N LEU A 185 11.98 13.55 -14.22
CA LEU A 185 11.17 14.76 -14.38
C LEU A 185 11.44 15.72 -13.23
N GLY A 186 11.42 17.02 -13.52
CA GLY A 186 11.41 18.06 -12.50
C GLY A 186 9.98 18.42 -12.07
N PRO A 187 9.76 18.94 -10.85
CA PRO A 187 8.44 19.36 -10.36
C PRO A 187 7.70 20.31 -11.30
N LEU A 188 8.43 21.27 -11.88
CA LEU A 188 7.87 22.23 -12.83
C LEU A 188 7.43 21.53 -14.12
N THR A 189 8.27 20.66 -14.67
CA THR A 189 7.95 19.90 -15.89
C THR A 189 6.75 18.98 -15.70
N ALA A 190 6.63 18.33 -14.54
CA ALA A 190 5.48 17.48 -14.24
C ALA A 190 4.18 18.30 -14.19
N LYS A 191 4.19 19.46 -13.52
CA LYS A 191 3.02 20.34 -13.43
C LYS A 191 2.62 20.95 -14.77
N THR A 192 3.58 21.35 -15.60
CA THR A 192 3.28 21.90 -16.94
C THR A 192 2.71 20.84 -17.86
N LEU A 193 3.27 19.62 -17.85
CA LEU A 193 2.74 18.50 -18.61
C LEU A 193 1.32 18.13 -18.14
N ALA A 194 1.08 18.09 -16.83
CA ALA A 194 -0.23 17.82 -16.26
C ALA A 194 -1.27 18.87 -16.71
N LEU A 195 -0.89 20.15 -16.71
CA LEU A 195 -1.73 21.23 -17.21
C LEU A 195 -2.06 21.06 -18.70
N MET A 196 -1.06 20.75 -19.52
CA MET A 196 -1.23 20.60 -20.98
C MET A 196 -2.05 19.37 -21.37
N THR A 197 -1.94 18.28 -20.60
CA THR A 197 -2.53 16.97 -20.97
C THR A 197 -3.78 16.61 -20.17
N GLY A 198 -4.13 17.44 -19.19
CA GLY A 198 -5.32 17.28 -18.35
C GLY A 198 -5.32 16.00 -17.51
N THR A 199 -4.14 15.51 -17.09
CA THR A 199 -4.01 14.34 -16.22
C THR A 199 -3.13 14.64 -15.02
N LEU A 200 -3.49 14.08 -13.86
CA LEU A 200 -2.75 14.23 -12.61
C LEU A 200 -1.55 13.29 -12.51
N ASP A 201 -1.55 12.18 -13.26
CA ASP A 201 -0.44 11.24 -13.27
C ASP A 201 0.69 11.78 -14.18
N PRO A 202 1.91 12.03 -13.65
CA PRO A 202 3.01 12.61 -14.41
C PRO A 202 3.53 11.69 -15.53
N ARG A 203 3.41 10.37 -15.38
CA ARG A 203 3.82 9.39 -16.38
C ARG A 203 2.85 9.37 -17.55
N ASP A 204 1.55 9.41 -17.26
CA ASP A 204 0.53 9.54 -18.30
C ASP A 204 0.57 10.91 -18.98
N ALA A 205 0.88 11.98 -18.25
CA ALA A 205 1.07 13.31 -18.80
C ALA A 205 2.22 13.31 -19.82
N LEU A 206 3.37 12.74 -19.43
CA LEU A 206 4.49 12.57 -20.33
C LEU A 206 4.12 11.71 -21.56
N ARG A 207 3.44 10.58 -21.37
CA ARG A 207 3.02 9.70 -22.48
C ARG A 207 2.13 10.44 -23.48
N ARG A 208 1.09 11.14 -23.00
CA ARG A 208 0.17 11.92 -23.85
C ARG A 208 0.90 13.01 -24.60
N PHE A 209 1.78 13.74 -23.92
CA PHE A 209 2.61 14.76 -24.54
C PHE A 209 3.48 14.20 -25.65
N MET A 210 4.16 13.06 -25.41
CA MET A 210 5.01 12.42 -26.42
C MET A 210 4.22 11.96 -27.66
N ILE A 211 2.99 11.46 -27.49
CA ILE A 211 2.12 11.10 -28.62
C ILE A 211 1.80 12.33 -29.47
N VAL A 212 1.38 13.42 -28.84
CA VAL A 212 1.06 14.67 -29.54
C VAL A 212 2.30 15.24 -30.22
N TYR A 213 3.45 15.24 -29.53
CA TYR A 213 4.72 15.69 -30.07
C TYR A 213 5.14 14.90 -31.32
N LEU A 214 4.98 13.57 -31.31
CA LEU A 214 5.27 12.74 -32.48
C LEU A 214 4.36 13.05 -33.66
N LEU A 215 3.05 13.24 -33.41
CA LEU A 215 2.09 13.59 -34.47
C LEU A 215 2.42 14.95 -35.11
N ILE A 216 2.74 15.95 -34.29
CA ILE A 216 3.14 17.27 -34.81
C ILE A 216 4.47 17.17 -35.55
N SER A 217 5.43 16.40 -35.05
CA SER A 217 6.71 16.17 -35.73
C SER A 217 6.50 15.60 -37.13
N ILE A 218 5.60 14.61 -37.27
CA ILE A 218 5.26 14.02 -38.59
C ILE A 218 4.67 15.09 -39.52
N LEU A 219 3.74 15.93 -39.03
CA LEU A 219 3.14 17.02 -39.81
C LEU A 219 4.20 18.02 -40.29
N VAL A 220 5.12 18.43 -39.42
CA VAL A 220 6.22 19.34 -39.76
C VAL A 220 7.13 18.73 -40.82
N PHE A 221 7.45 17.43 -40.72
CA PHE A 221 8.23 16.74 -41.75
C PHE A 221 7.51 16.67 -43.11
N LEU A 222 6.19 16.49 -43.11
CA LEU A 222 5.39 16.51 -44.34
C LEU A 222 5.39 17.91 -44.97
N GLU A 223 5.20 18.97 -44.18
CA GLU A 223 5.23 20.36 -44.67
C GLU A 223 6.58 20.73 -45.28
N LEU A 224 7.69 20.17 -44.78
CA LEU A 224 9.04 20.39 -45.33
C LEU A 224 9.13 20.07 -46.82
N THR A 225 8.26 19.19 -47.33
CA THR A 225 8.19 18.83 -48.76
C THR A 225 7.55 19.91 -49.64
N GLN A 226 6.99 20.98 -49.05
CA GLN A 226 6.33 22.09 -49.75
C GLN A 226 6.98 23.46 -49.39
N PRO A 227 8.06 23.87 -50.08
CA PRO A 227 8.66 25.19 -49.92
C PRO A 227 7.70 26.31 -50.38
N PRO A 228 7.72 27.51 -49.77
CA PRO A 228 8.64 28.00 -48.74
C PRO A 228 8.15 27.82 -47.29
N TYR A 229 6.88 27.46 -47.07
CA TYR A 229 6.25 27.46 -45.75
C TYR A 229 6.79 26.36 -44.82
N GLY A 230 7.15 25.19 -45.36
CA GLY A 230 7.69 24.08 -44.56
C GLY A 230 9.03 24.36 -43.88
N ILE A 231 9.84 25.29 -44.42
CA ILE A 231 11.13 25.64 -43.82
C ILE A 231 10.92 26.43 -42.52
N ILE A 232 9.94 27.34 -42.50
CA ILE A 232 9.64 28.15 -41.31
C ILE A 232 9.09 27.27 -40.19
N SER A 233 8.13 26.38 -40.49
CA SER A 233 7.56 25.47 -39.49
C SER A 233 8.61 24.52 -38.91
N ALA A 234 9.54 24.02 -39.74
CA ALA A 234 10.64 23.18 -39.28
C ALA A 234 11.64 23.91 -38.36
N ILE A 235 11.99 25.17 -38.65
CA ILE A 235 12.87 25.96 -37.78
C ILE A 235 12.22 26.20 -36.42
N VAL A 236 10.93 26.59 -36.40
CA VAL A 236 10.17 26.81 -35.16
C VAL A 236 10.08 25.50 -34.35
N TRP A 237 9.78 24.38 -35.01
CA TRP A 237 9.68 23.08 -34.37
C TRP A 237 11.03 22.58 -33.81
N ALA A 238 12.12 22.80 -34.55
CA ALA A 238 13.47 22.48 -34.08
C ALA A 238 13.84 23.29 -32.83
N ALA A 239 13.52 24.59 -32.79
CA ALA A 239 13.74 25.43 -31.62
C ALA A 239 12.92 24.96 -30.40
N ALA A 240 11.64 24.62 -30.61
CA ALA A 240 10.77 24.09 -29.55
C ALA A 240 11.29 22.73 -29.01
N SER A 241 11.74 21.85 -29.91
CA SER A 241 12.33 20.56 -29.56
C SER A 241 13.63 20.71 -28.77
N PHE A 242 14.48 21.67 -29.14
CA PHE A 242 15.72 21.98 -28.41
C PHE A 242 15.42 22.51 -27.00
N TYR A 243 14.40 23.37 -26.87
CA TYR A 243 13.95 23.88 -25.58
C TYR A 243 13.37 22.78 -24.68
N LEU A 244 12.59 21.85 -25.24
CA LEU A 244 12.09 20.67 -24.50
C LEU A 244 13.22 19.75 -24.04
N ALA A 245 14.19 19.47 -24.92
CA ALA A 245 15.37 18.70 -24.56
C ALA A 245 16.17 19.38 -23.44
N PHE A 246 16.31 20.71 -23.50
CA PHE A 246 16.90 21.50 -22.42
C PHE A 246 16.09 21.39 -21.12
N LEU A 247 14.76 21.50 -21.14
CA LEU A 247 13.94 21.37 -19.93
C LEU A 247 14.02 19.97 -19.28
N ILE A 248 14.17 18.91 -20.07
CA ILE A 248 14.31 17.54 -19.57
C ILE A 248 15.73 17.30 -19.01
N TYR A 249 16.75 17.94 -19.58
CA TYR A 249 18.15 17.68 -19.23
C TYR A 249 18.75 18.70 -18.24
N SER A 250 18.18 19.91 -18.17
CA SER A 250 18.58 20.97 -17.26
C SER A 250 18.07 20.64 -15.87
N LYS A 251 18.90 19.92 -15.11
CA LYS A 251 18.71 19.68 -13.67
C LYS A 251 18.82 21.02 -12.92
N LYS A 252 17.72 21.75 -12.80
CA LYS A 252 17.50 22.76 -11.76
C LYS A 252 16.04 22.81 -11.37
#